data_AF-A0A497KN81-F1
#
_entry.id   AF-A0A497KN81-F1
#
_cell.length_a   1.000
_cell.length_b   1.000
_cell.length_c   1.000
_cell.angle_alpha   90.00
_cell.angle_beta   90.00
_cell.angle_gamma   90.00
#
_symmetry.space_group_name_H-M   'P 1'
#
loop_
_entity.id
_entity.type
_entity.pdbx_description
1 polymer ?
#
loop_
_entity_poly.entity_id
_entity_poly.type
_entity_poly.pdbx_seq_one_letter_code
_entity_poly.pdbx_strand_id
1 'polypeptide(L)' 'AGKKYHKMKSKAAKWPRVRGVAMNAVDHPFGGGKHQHVGRPKTVSRGAPPGRKVGSIAAKRTGVKK' A
#
# COMPACT_ATOMS: atom_id res chain seq x y z
N ALA A 1 18.24 -0.39 10.23
CA ALA A 1 18.11 -0.43 8.76
C ALA A 1 19.19 -1.30 8.07
N GLY A 2 20.47 -1.21 8.45
CA GLY A 2 21.58 -1.91 7.78
C GLY A 2 21.43 -3.42 7.56
N LYS A 3 21.08 -4.19 8.60
CA LYS A 3 20.83 -5.65 8.45
C LYS A 3 19.77 -5.98 7.39
N LYS A 4 18.70 -5.17 7.32
CA LYS A 4 17.64 -5.33 6.32
C LYS A 4 18.10 -4.89 4.93
N TYR A 5 18.90 -3.82 4.84
CA TYR A 5 19.50 -3.38 3.58
C TYR A 5 20.31 -4.51 2.93
N HIS A 6 21.26 -5.14 3.64
CA HIS A 6 22.04 -6.23 3.07
C HIS A 6 21.17 -7.44 2.69
N LYS A 7 20.18 -7.79 3.52
CA LYS A 7 19.22 -8.86 3.23
C LYS A 7 18.35 -8.58 1.99
N MET A 8 18.02 -7.31 1.72
CA MET A 8 17.20 -6.93 0.57
C MET A 8 18.04 -6.64 -0.66
N LYS A 9 19.31 -6.22 -0.51
CA LYS A 9 20.25 -5.99 -1.62
C LYS A 9 20.52 -7.26 -2.42
N SER A 10 20.55 -8.42 -1.75
CA SER A 10 20.66 -9.73 -2.42
C SER A 10 19.35 -10.23 -3.04
N LYS A 11 18.25 -9.48 -2.93
CA LYS A 11 16.93 -9.85 -3.46
C LYS A 11 16.50 -8.85 -4.54
N ALA A 12 15.84 -9.34 -5.59
CA ALA A 12 15.21 -8.50 -6.61
C ALA A 12 13.90 -7.86 -6.12
N ALA A 13 13.90 -7.26 -4.92
CA ALA A 13 12.72 -6.65 -4.31
C ALA A 13 13.00 -5.20 -3.97
N LYS A 14 12.10 -4.30 -4.39
CA LYS A 14 12.19 -2.86 -4.12
C LYS A 14 12.13 -2.61 -2.61
N TRP A 15 13.21 -2.07 -2.06
CA TRP A 15 13.34 -1.69 -0.66
C TRP A 15 14.18 -0.41 -0.54
N PRO A 16 13.82 0.57 0.31
CA PRO A 16 12.63 0.62 1.18
C PRO A 16 11.32 0.84 0.42
N ARG A 17 10.18 0.61 1.09
CA ARG A 17 8.82 0.84 0.55
C ARG A 17 8.19 2.05 1.22
N VAL A 18 7.79 3.04 0.42
CA VAL A 18 7.04 4.22 0.89
C VAL A 18 5.55 3.86 0.98
N ARG A 19 4.86 4.37 2.02
CA ARG A 19 3.42 4.16 2.23
C ARG A 19 2.65 5.00 1.20
N GLY A 20 1.61 4.43 0.57
CA GLY A 20 0.81 5.14 -0.44
C GLY A 20 0.13 6.42 0.07
N VAL A 21 -0.18 6.49 1.37
CA VAL A 21 -0.74 7.70 2.01
C VAL A 21 0.26 8.85 2.14
N ALA A 22 1.56 8.56 2.04
CA ALA A 22 2.62 9.56 2.05
C ALA A 22 3.00 10.04 0.65
N MET A 23 2.31 9.56 -0.39
CA MET A 23 2.54 9.92 -1.78
C MET A 23 1.55 10.99 -2.24
N ASN A 24 1.80 11.59 -3.41
CA ASN A 24 0.86 12.51 -4.05
C ASN A 24 -0.34 11.74 -4.63
N ALA A 25 -1.43 12.46 -4.92
CA ALA A 25 -2.65 11.87 -5.49
C ALA A 25 -2.44 11.24 -6.88
N VAL A 26 -1.45 11.73 -7.64
CA VAL A 26 -1.08 11.19 -8.96
C VAL A 26 -0.40 9.81 -8.85
N ASP A 27 0.36 9.57 -7.78
CA ASP A 27 1.20 8.37 -7.66
C ASP A 27 0.47 7.20 -7.01
N HIS A 28 -0.52 7.47 -6.15
CA HIS A 28 -1.23 6.42 -5.43
C HIS A 28 -2.70 6.79 -5.19
N PRO A 29 -3.66 5.85 -5.31
CA PRO A 29 -5.07 6.09 -5.00
C PRO A 29 -5.39 6.53 -3.56
N PHE A 30 -4.40 6.50 -2.67
CA PHE A 30 -4.51 6.88 -1.26
C PHE A 30 -3.65 8.11 -0.93
N GLY A 31 -2.96 8.68 -1.93
CA GLY A 31 -2.09 9.82 -1.76
C GLY A 31 -2.85 11.14 -1.83
N GLY A 32 -2.18 12.21 -1.38
CA GLY A 32 -2.73 13.57 -1.31
C GLY A 32 -3.53 13.87 -0.03
N GLY A 33 -4.21 15.01 -0.04
CA GLY A 33 -4.93 15.57 1.12
C GLY A 33 -4.04 16.39 2.05
N LYS A 34 -4.65 17.24 2.89
CA LYS A 34 -3.93 18.07 3.89
C LYS A 34 -3.35 17.25 5.06
N HIS A 35 -3.98 16.12 5.35
CA HIS A 35 -3.55 15.16 6.38
C HIS A 35 -3.42 13.78 5.77
N GLN A 36 -2.49 12.96 6.27
CA GLN A 36 -2.30 11.59 5.80
C GLN A 36 -3.47 10.70 6.25
N HIS A 37 -4.41 10.46 5.33
CA HIS A 37 -5.52 9.53 5.52
C HIS A 37 -5.87 8.87 4.18
N VAL A 38 -6.53 7.71 4.21
CA VAL A 38 -6.79 6.92 3.00
C VAL A 38 -7.87 7.55 2.12
N GLY A 39 -8.79 8.32 2.71
CA GLY A 39 -9.89 9.02 2.01
C GLY A 39 -10.96 8.10 1.39
N ARG A 40 -10.76 6.77 1.41
CA ARG A 40 -11.68 5.75 0.91
C ARG A 40 -11.50 4.42 1.64
N PRO A 41 -12.44 3.47 1.57
CA PRO A 41 -12.26 2.14 2.11
C PRO A 41 -11.04 1.44 1.52
N LYS A 42 -10.26 0.74 2.38
CA LYS A 42 -9.09 -0.05 1.94
C LYS A 42 -9.48 -1.35 1.24
N THR A 43 -10.71 -1.83 1.44
CA THR A 43 -11.20 -3.06 0.83
C THR A 43 -11.61 -2.80 -0.61
N VAL A 44 -10.96 -3.47 -1.56
CA VAL A 44 -11.21 -3.28 -3.01
C VAL A 44 -11.67 -4.57 -3.67
N SER A 45 -12.52 -4.47 -4.69
CA SER A 45 -13.02 -5.63 -5.44
C SER A 45 -11.88 -6.38 -6.16
N ARG A 46 -12.06 -7.70 -6.34
CA ARG A 46 -11.13 -8.55 -7.11
C ARG A 46 -11.05 -8.10 -8.57
N GLY A 47 -12.15 -7.58 -9.12
CA GLY A 47 -12.26 -7.08 -10.49
C GLY A 47 -11.76 -5.64 -10.71
N ALA A 48 -11.20 -4.97 -9.69
CA ALA A 48 -10.65 -3.63 -9.89
C ALA A 48 -9.53 -3.64 -10.97
N PRO A 49 -9.38 -2.58 -11.77
CA PRO A 49 -8.31 -2.51 -12.76
C PRO A 49 -6.92 -2.36 -12.09
N PRO A 50 -5.82 -2.70 -12.79
CA PRO A 50 -4.47 -2.37 -12.36
C PRO A 50 -4.33 -0.87 -12.03
N GLY A 51 -3.50 -0.52 -11.05
CA GLY A 51 -3.39 0.85 -10.54
C GLY A 51 -4.47 1.24 -9.52
N ARG A 52 -5.73 0.81 -9.70
CA ARG A 52 -6.81 1.02 -8.71
C ARG A 52 -6.88 -0.09 -7.66
N LYS A 53 -6.42 -1.29 -7.98
CA LYS A 53 -6.39 -2.47 -7.10
C LYS A 53 -5.27 -2.36 -6.05
N VAL A 54 -5.47 -1.51 -5.05
CA VAL A 54 -4.53 -1.27 -3.93
C VAL A 54 -5.23 -1.43 -2.57
N GLY A 55 -4.47 -1.70 -1.51
CA GLY A 55 -5.02 -1.95 -0.17
C GLY A 55 -5.39 -3.41 0.08
N SER A 56 -6.50 -3.64 0.77
CA SER A 56 -7.02 -4.96 1.14
C SER A 56 -7.83 -5.56 -0.03
N ILE A 57 -7.14 -6.28 -0.91
CA ILE A 57 -7.73 -6.82 -2.13
C ILE A 57 -8.67 -7.99 -1.80
N ALA A 58 -9.95 -7.83 -2.16
CA ALA A 58 -11.01 -8.83 -2.03
C ALA A 58 -11.06 -9.48 -0.65
N ALA A 59 -10.84 -8.67 0.39
CA ALA A 59 -10.77 -9.13 1.76
C ALA A 59 -12.15 -9.63 2.22
N LYS A 60 -12.21 -10.89 2.68
CA LYS A 60 -13.42 -11.49 3.27
C LYS A 60 -13.72 -10.94 4.68
N ARG A 61 -12.68 -10.50 5.39
CA ARG A 61 -12.74 -9.85 6.70
C ARG A 61 -11.62 -8.84 6.85
N THR A 62 -11.82 -7.85 7.71
CA THR A 62 -10.80 -6.87 8.11
C THR A 62 -10.63 -6.86 9.63
N GLY A 63 -9.53 -6.31 10.13
CA GLY A 63 -9.22 -6.26 11.57
C GLY A 63 -8.51 -7.52 12.09
N VAL A 64 -8.25 -7.56 13.40
CA VAL A 64 -7.54 -8.65 14.07
C VAL A 64 -8.41 -9.92 14.07
N LYS A 65 -7.81 -11.09 13.84
CA LYS A 65 -8.50 -12.38 13.99
C LYS A 65 -8.67 -12.65 15.48
N LYS A 66 -9.91 -12.81 15.93
CA LYS A 66 -10.23 -13.41 17.22
C LYS A 66 -10.23 -14.92 17.04
#